data_AF-H8FQT1-F1
#
_entry.id   AF-H8FQT1-F1
#
_cell.length_a   1.000
_cell.length_b   1.000
_cell.length_c   1.000
_cell.angle_alpha   90.00
_cell.angle_beta   90.00
_cell.angle_gamma   90.00
#
_symmetry.space_group_name_H-M   'P 1'
#
loop_
_entity.id
_entity.type
_entity.pdbx_description
1 polymer ?
#
loop_
_entity_poly.entity_id
_entity_poly.type
_entity_poly.pdbx_seq_one_letter_code
_entity_poly.pdbx_strand_id
1 'polypeptide(L)'
;MIRVLVFVLLMLPVLSSSLLAAPKPKQCFTGPELTSEREVRHGIYLREAARRCQGRFLPDSVKTWDTFEEANGAKFRAAVARRKKAWQREFPKDWQAKQNHADGSIVTYARNIPLTDGFCENIGELLTTISKRGYGGFSAQTKIIKNEVVQSYKACQ
;
A
#
# COMPACT_ATOMS: atom_id res chain seq x y z
N MET A 1 -59.14 2.56 -52.92
CA MET A 1 -58.89 2.29 -51.48
C MET A 1 -57.38 2.09 -51.32
N ILE A 2 -56.66 3.20 -51.21
CA ILE A 2 -55.92 3.68 -50.02
C ILE A 2 -54.61 2.89 -49.77
N ARG A 3 -53.53 3.50 -50.25
CA ARG A 3 -52.12 3.27 -49.87
C ARG A 3 -51.92 3.66 -48.40
N VAL A 4 -51.35 2.79 -47.57
CA VAL A 4 -50.64 3.21 -46.35
C VAL A 4 -49.44 2.30 -46.14
N LEU A 5 -48.31 2.77 -46.67
CA LEU A 5 -46.97 2.30 -46.39
C LEU A 5 -46.42 3.30 -45.36
N VAL A 6 -46.43 2.94 -44.06
CA VAL A 6 -45.97 3.83 -42.99
C VAL A 6 -44.98 3.08 -42.09
N PHE A 7 -43.71 3.34 -42.39
CA PHE A 7 -42.67 3.71 -41.43
C PHE A 7 -42.79 3.12 -40.01
N VAL A 8 -42.05 2.04 -39.76
CA VAL A 8 -41.44 1.78 -38.44
C VAL A 8 -39.94 1.55 -38.68
N LEU A 9 -39.28 2.66 -39.03
CA LEU A 9 -37.83 2.80 -39.09
C LEU A 9 -37.41 3.62 -37.86
N LEU A 10 -36.33 3.19 -37.19
CA LEU A 10 -35.50 3.99 -36.29
C LEU A 10 -36.04 4.32 -34.88
N MET A 11 -35.94 3.36 -33.97
CA MET A 11 -35.71 3.62 -32.54
C MET A 11 -34.49 2.83 -32.08
N LEU A 12 -33.31 3.19 -32.62
CA LEU A 12 -32.03 2.91 -31.96
C LEU A 12 -31.76 4.10 -31.04
N PRO A 13 -32.01 4.01 -29.72
CA PRO A 13 -31.49 5.01 -28.82
C PRO A 13 -29.98 4.92 -28.90
N VAL A 14 -29.39 5.97 -29.46
CA VAL A 14 -27.95 6.23 -29.44
C VAL A 14 -27.56 6.24 -27.96
N LEU A 15 -27.05 5.11 -27.49
CA LEU A 15 -26.29 5.02 -26.25
C LEU A 15 -24.98 5.77 -26.52
N SER A 16 -25.06 7.10 -26.44
CA SER A 16 -23.93 8.01 -26.33
C SER A 16 -23.22 7.70 -25.01
N SER A 17 -22.51 6.57 -25.01
CA SER A 17 -21.55 6.20 -23.99
C SER A 17 -20.51 7.28 -24.01
N SER A 18 -20.69 8.25 -23.12
CA SER A 18 -19.70 9.25 -22.81
C SER A 18 -18.47 8.48 -22.31
N LEU A 19 -17.54 8.18 -23.22
CA LEU A 19 -16.18 7.82 -22.87
C LEU A 19 -15.61 9.05 -22.17
N LEU A 20 -15.92 9.18 -20.88
CA LEU A 20 -15.20 10.06 -19.97
C LEU A 20 -13.77 9.56 -20.01
N ALA A 21 -12.96 10.21 -20.84
CA ALA A 21 -11.54 9.95 -20.94
C ALA A 21 -10.99 9.99 -19.52
N ALA A 22 -10.46 8.85 -19.05
CA ALA A 22 -9.90 8.77 -17.72
C ALA A 22 -8.87 9.90 -17.57
N PRO A 23 -8.94 10.71 -16.50
CA PRO A 23 -8.04 11.83 -16.33
C PRO A 23 -6.60 11.34 -16.43
N LYS A 24 -5.75 12.13 -17.12
CA LYS A 24 -4.35 11.78 -17.29
C LYS A 24 -3.70 11.54 -15.91
N PRO A 25 -2.88 10.48 -15.77
CA PRO A 25 -2.15 10.21 -14.54
C PRO A 25 -1.35 11.44 -14.08
N LYS A 26 -1.49 11.81 -12.81
CA LYS A 26 -0.81 12.97 -12.20
C LYS A 26 0.49 12.58 -11.51
N GLN A 27 0.78 11.29 -11.42
CA GLN A 27 1.94 10.71 -10.72
C GLN A 27 1.95 11.08 -9.22
N CYS A 28 0.76 11.20 -8.63
CA CYS A 28 0.59 11.62 -7.25
C CYS A 28 -0.46 10.77 -6.51
N PHE A 29 -0.29 10.61 -5.19
CA PHE A 29 -1.22 9.91 -4.33
C PHE A 29 -2.01 10.89 -3.46
N THR A 30 -3.30 10.61 -3.30
CA THR A 30 -4.19 11.32 -2.38
C THR A 30 -3.84 11.02 -0.92
N GLY A 31 -4.33 11.83 0.02
CA GLY A 31 -4.10 11.61 1.47
C GLY A 31 -4.36 10.17 1.95
N PRO A 32 -5.53 9.57 1.65
CA PRO A 32 -5.82 8.18 2.01
C PRO A 32 -4.87 7.16 1.36
N GLU A 33 -4.45 7.39 0.12
CA GLU A 33 -3.51 6.52 -0.59
C GLU A 33 -2.11 6.61 0.00
N LEU A 34 -1.67 7.81 0.37
CA LEU A 34 -0.42 8.03 1.10
C LEU A 34 -0.43 7.33 2.47
N THR A 35 -1.58 7.28 3.14
CA THR A 35 -1.72 6.54 4.40
C THR A 35 -1.57 5.04 4.16
N SER A 36 -2.30 4.47 3.20
CA SER A 36 -2.18 3.04 2.88
C SER A 36 -0.79 2.67 2.37
N GLU A 37 -0.15 3.52 1.57
CA GLU A 37 1.23 3.33 1.14
C GLU A 37 2.19 3.31 2.33
N ARG A 38 2.07 4.25 3.27
CA ARG A 38 2.88 4.27 4.49
C ARG A 38 2.67 3.02 5.35
N GLU A 39 1.42 2.56 5.49
CA GLU A 39 1.08 1.33 6.21
C GLU A 39 1.72 0.10 5.58
N VAL A 40 1.60 -0.07 4.26
CA VAL A 40 2.20 -1.23 3.57
C VAL A 40 3.72 -1.21 3.69
N ARG A 41 4.35 -0.05 3.48
CA ARG A 41 5.81 0.10 3.59
C ARG A 41 6.32 -0.20 5.00
N HIS A 42 5.62 0.30 6.02
CA HIS A 42 5.98 0.03 7.42
C HIS A 42 5.77 -1.43 7.80
N GLY A 43 4.72 -2.08 7.28
CA GLY A 43 4.50 -3.51 7.48
C GLY A 43 5.61 -4.36 6.86
N ILE A 44 6.05 -4.03 5.64
CA ILE A 44 7.21 -4.69 5.01
C ILE A 44 8.46 -4.51 5.88
N TYR A 45 8.75 -3.28 6.31
CA TYR A 45 9.91 -2.99 7.15
C TYR A 45 9.89 -3.80 8.45
N LEU A 46 8.79 -3.74 9.22
CA LEU A 46 8.68 -4.44 10.50
C LEU A 46 8.80 -5.96 10.34
N ARG A 47 8.20 -6.54 9.30
CA ARG A 47 8.31 -7.98 9.03
C ARG A 47 9.77 -8.39 8.79
N GLU A 48 10.49 -7.64 7.95
CA GLU A 48 11.89 -7.95 7.65
C GLU A 48 12.79 -7.70 8.87
N ALA A 49 12.60 -6.59 9.58
CA ALA A 49 13.38 -6.25 10.76
C ALA A 49 13.15 -7.24 11.93
N ALA A 50 11.89 -7.65 12.17
CA ALA A 50 11.55 -8.66 13.17
C ALA A 50 12.27 -9.98 12.89
N ARG A 51 12.29 -10.45 11.64
CA ARG A 51 13.00 -11.67 11.23
C ARG A 51 14.50 -11.59 11.50
N ARG A 52 15.12 -10.43 11.27
CA ARG A 52 16.56 -10.25 11.49
C ARG A 52 16.95 -10.22 12.96
N CYS A 53 16.10 -9.65 13.80
CA CYS A 53 16.33 -9.61 15.24
C CYS A 53 15.93 -10.91 15.94
N GLN A 54 15.34 -11.87 15.23
CA GLN A 54 14.94 -13.14 15.82
C GLN A 54 16.14 -13.92 16.35
N GLY A 55 15.95 -14.60 17.48
CA GLY A 55 16.96 -15.46 18.11
C GLY A 55 17.55 -14.77 19.32
N ARG A 56 18.85 -14.45 19.29
CA ARG A 56 19.56 -13.91 20.45
C ARG A 56 18.98 -12.58 20.96
N PHE A 57 18.53 -11.69 20.08
CA PHE A 57 18.10 -10.34 20.47
C PHE A 57 16.61 -10.29 20.83
N LEU A 58 15.74 -10.85 19.98
CA LEU A 58 14.29 -10.89 20.18
C LEU A 58 13.74 -12.28 19.82
N PRO A 59 13.69 -13.25 20.76
CA PRO A 59 13.29 -14.62 20.44
C PRO A 59 11.91 -14.73 19.76
N ASP A 60 10.96 -13.91 20.21
CA ASP A 60 9.56 -13.96 19.77
C ASP A 60 9.21 -12.92 18.69
N SER A 61 10.16 -12.14 18.18
CA SER A 61 9.87 -11.00 17.28
C SER A 61 8.99 -11.38 16.07
N VAL A 62 9.29 -12.50 15.42
CA VAL A 62 8.53 -13.00 14.27
C VAL A 62 7.13 -13.42 14.69
N LYS A 63 7.00 -14.17 15.79
CA LYS A 63 5.71 -14.57 16.33
C LYS A 63 4.85 -13.36 16.71
N THR A 64 5.45 -12.35 17.34
CA THR A 64 4.78 -11.09 17.69
C THR A 64 4.27 -10.36 16.45
N TRP A 65 5.11 -10.25 15.41
CA TRP A 65 4.71 -9.65 14.13
C TRP A 65 3.57 -10.44 13.47
N ASP A 66 3.73 -11.76 13.30
CA ASP A 66 2.77 -12.62 12.61
C ASP A 66 1.41 -12.60 13.32
N THR A 67 1.40 -12.67 14.66
CA THR A 67 0.16 -12.56 15.47
C THR A 67 -0.55 -11.23 15.23
N PHE A 68 0.21 -10.14 15.18
CA PHE A 68 -0.35 -8.81 14.91
C PHE A 68 -0.87 -8.69 13.46
N GLU A 69 -0.14 -9.21 12.49
CA GLU A 69 -0.50 -9.20 11.07
C GLU A 69 -1.78 -10.00 10.83
N GLU A 70 -1.88 -11.20 11.41
CA GLU A 70 -3.06 -12.06 11.34
C GLU A 70 -4.29 -11.37 11.93
N ALA A 71 -4.18 -10.83 13.14
CA ALA A 71 -5.27 -10.12 13.82
C ALA A 71 -5.75 -8.88 13.04
N ASN A 72 -4.93 -8.32 12.15
CA ASN A 72 -5.25 -7.14 11.35
C ASN A 72 -5.30 -7.40 9.85
N GLY A 73 -5.39 -8.66 9.42
CA GLY A 73 -5.27 -9.05 8.01
C GLY A 73 -6.27 -8.34 7.08
N ALA A 74 -7.49 -8.06 7.54
CA ALA A 74 -8.48 -7.29 6.77
C ALA A 74 -8.02 -5.85 6.47
N LYS A 75 -7.39 -5.19 7.44
CA LYS A 75 -6.87 -3.82 7.29
C LYS A 75 -5.68 -3.80 6.35
N PHE A 76 -4.75 -4.74 6.50
CA PHE A 76 -3.62 -4.90 5.57
C PHE A 76 -4.07 -5.16 4.14
N ARG A 77 -5.04 -6.06 3.92
CA ARG A 77 -5.62 -6.30 2.58
C ARG A 77 -6.24 -5.03 1.99
N ALA A 78 -6.97 -4.25 2.80
CA ALA A 78 -7.55 -2.98 2.35
C ALA A 78 -6.47 -1.96 1.97
N ALA A 79 -5.40 -1.84 2.78
CA ALA A 79 -4.28 -0.95 2.49
C ALA A 79 -3.54 -1.36 1.22
N VAL A 80 -3.23 -2.65 1.06
CA VAL A 80 -2.60 -3.20 -0.16
C VAL A 80 -3.46 -2.96 -1.39
N ALA A 81 -4.78 -3.18 -1.30
CA ALA A 81 -5.70 -2.96 -2.41
C ALA A 81 -5.77 -1.48 -2.81
N ARG A 82 -5.84 -0.56 -1.84
CA ARG A 82 -5.85 0.89 -2.10
C ARG A 82 -4.53 1.34 -2.73
N ARG A 83 -3.41 0.89 -2.16
CA ARG A 83 -2.06 1.12 -2.69
C ARG A 83 -1.97 0.67 -4.15
N LYS A 84 -2.33 -0.58 -4.44
CA LYS A 84 -2.27 -1.13 -5.80
C LYS A 84 -3.08 -0.31 -6.80
N LYS A 85 -4.31 0.09 -6.43
CA LYS A 85 -5.15 0.95 -7.27
C LYS A 85 -4.50 2.31 -7.55
N ALA A 86 -3.86 2.92 -6.55
CA ALA A 86 -3.15 4.19 -6.72
C ALA A 86 -1.97 4.05 -7.69
N TRP A 87 -1.11 3.04 -7.50
CA TRP A 87 -0.01 2.74 -8.42
C TRP A 87 -0.48 2.50 -9.86
N GLN A 88 -1.53 1.69 -10.04
CA GLN A 88 -2.13 1.39 -11.35
C GLN A 88 -2.65 2.64 -12.05
N ARG A 89 -3.34 3.52 -11.30
CA ARG A 89 -3.90 4.76 -11.85
C ARG A 89 -2.81 5.75 -12.25
N GLU A 90 -1.80 5.92 -11.41
CA GLU A 90 -0.80 6.97 -11.58
C GLU A 90 0.36 6.57 -12.50
N PHE A 91 0.59 5.27 -12.69
CA PHE A 91 1.71 4.74 -13.47
C PHE A 91 1.28 3.57 -14.39
N PRO A 92 0.29 3.75 -15.28
CA PRO A 92 -0.36 2.65 -15.98
C PRO A 92 0.58 1.77 -16.84
N LYS A 93 1.73 2.30 -17.26
CA LYS A 93 2.71 1.59 -18.10
C LYS A 93 3.67 0.70 -17.30
N ASP A 94 4.01 1.09 -16.08
CA ASP A 94 5.12 0.49 -15.31
C ASP A 94 4.83 0.36 -13.81
N TRP A 95 3.56 0.44 -13.39
CA TRP A 95 3.16 0.40 -11.99
C TRP A 95 3.72 -0.79 -11.21
N GLN A 96 3.78 -1.98 -11.82
CA GLN A 96 4.34 -3.18 -11.19
C GLN A 96 5.83 -3.00 -10.92
N ALA A 97 6.59 -2.57 -11.92
CA ALA A 97 8.03 -2.36 -11.79
C ALA A 97 8.33 -1.29 -10.72
N LYS A 98 7.58 -0.17 -10.72
CA LYS A 98 7.75 0.88 -9.72
C LYS A 98 7.38 0.42 -8.31
N GLN A 99 6.25 -0.28 -8.14
CA GLN A 99 5.83 -0.78 -6.85
C GLN A 99 6.81 -1.84 -6.31
N ASN A 100 7.26 -2.77 -7.18
CA ASN A 100 8.25 -3.78 -6.82
C ASN A 100 9.59 -3.15 -6.45
N HIS A 101 10.02 -2.11 -7.16
CA HIS A 101 11.23 -1.36 -6.81
C HIS A 101 11.08 -0.70 -5.42
N ALA A 102 9.95 -0.03 -5.15
CA ALA A 102 9.69 0.58 -3.85
C ALA A 102 9.69 -0.46 -2.70
N ASP A 103 9.06 -1.62 -2.92
CA ASP A 103 9.03 -2.72 -1.94
C ASP A 103 10.42 -3.33 -1.75
N GLY A 104 11.13 -3.59 -2.86
CA GLY A 104 12.47 -4.14 -2.87
C GLY A 104 13.49 -3.24 -2.17
N SER A 105 13.39 -1.93 -2.30
CA SER A 105 14.26 -0.97 -1.58
C SER A 105 14.07 -1.07 -0.07
N ILE A 106 12.83 -1.24 0.42
CA ILE A 106 12.57 -1.40 1.86
C ILE A 106 13.12 -2.72 2.37
N VAL A 107 12.89 -3.81 1.64
CA VAL A 107 13.42 -5.13 1.98
C VAL A 107 14.95 -5.09 2.02
N THR A 108 15.56 -4.48 1.01
CA THR A 108 17.03 -4.34 0.91
C THR A 108 17.56 -3.52 2.07
N TYR A 109 16.96 -2.36 2.36
CA TYR A 109 17.33 -1.53 3.51
C TYR A 109 17.24 -2.33 4.81
N ALA A 110 16.07 -2.90 5.11
CA ALA A 110 15.84 -3.66 6.33
C ALA A 110 16.81 -4.85 6.48
N ARG A 111 17.26 -5.47 5.38
CA ARG A 111 18.22 -6.58 5.35
C ARG A 111 19.69 -6.20 5.48
N ASN A 112 20.05 -4.95 5.18
CA ASN A 112 21.44 -4.52 5.15
C ASN A 112 21.83 -3.56 6.29
N ILE A 113 20.89 -3.09 7.12
CA ILE A 113 21.23 -2.34 8.35
C ILE A 113 22.13 -3.21 9.25
N PRO A 114 23.22 -2.69 9.85
CA PRO A 114 24.02 -3.44 10.80
C PRO A 114 23.18 -4.00 11.96
N LEU A 115 23.33 -5.29 12.25
CA LEU A 115 22.61 -5.93 13.36
C LEU A 115 23.31 -5.59 14.67
N THR A 116 22.73 -4.68 15.45
CA THR A 116 23.25 -4.23 16.74
C THR A 116 22.19 -4.40 17.83
N ASP A 117 22.61 -4.41 19.10
CA ASP A 117 21.68 -4.43 20.24
C ASP A 117 20.69 -3.27 20.14
N GLY A 118 21.16 -2.03 19.96
CA GLY A 118 20.30 -0.85 19.85
C GLY A 118 19.32 -0.90 18.67
N PHE A 119 19.69 -1.50 17.53
CA PHE A 119 18.74 -1.71 16.44
C PHE A 119 17.62 -2.66 16.87
N CYS A 120 17.96 -3.79 17.48
CA CYS A 120 16.97 -4.77 17.89
C CYS A 120 16.16 -4.35 19.12
N GLU A 121 16.71 -3.57 20.03
CA GLU A 121 15.96 -2.93 21.11
C GLU A 121 14.87 -2.01 20.54
N ASN A 122 15.24 -1.15 19.58
CA ASN A 122 14.27 -0.29 18.89
C ASN A 122 13.18 -1.11 18.16
N ILE A 123 13.54 -2.21 17.48
CA ILE A 123 12.52 -3.11 16.89
C ILE A 123 11.62 -3.72 17.97
N GLY A 124 12.19 -4.11 19.11
CA GLY A 124 11.44 -4.63 20.26
C GLY A 124 10.45 -3.61 20.81
N GLU A 125 10.81 -2.33 20.89
CA GLU A 125 9.91 -1.25 21.28
C GLU A 125 8.76 -1.05 20.29
N LEU A 126 9.05 -1.11 18.99
CA LEU A 126 8.03 -1.00 17.95
C LEU A 126 7.04 -2.17 18.03
N LEU A 127 7.54 -3.40 18.18
CA LEU A 127 6.72 -4.61 18.34
C LEU A 127 5.88 -4.55 19.62
N THR A 128 6.49 -4.14 20.74
CA THR A 128 5.77 -3.96 22.02
C THR A 128 4.65 -2.92 21.89
N THR A 129 4.90 -1.83 21.16
CA THR A 129 3.91 -0.77 20.94
C THR A 129 2.71 -1.29 20.14
N ILE A 130 2.92 -2.06 19.07
CA ILE A 130 1.82 -2.61 18.28
C ILE A 130 1.06 -3.71 19.03
N SER A 131 1.73 -4.50 19.89
CA SER A 131 1.04 -5.46 20.75
C SER A 131 0.15 -4.78 21.80
N LYS A 132 0.59 -3.64 22.36
CA LYS A 132 -0.17 -2.90 23.38
C LYS A 132 -1.28 -2.03 22.80
N ARG A 133 -1.02 -1.34 21.69
CA ARG A 133 -1.91 -0.32 21.11
C ARG A 133 -2.65 -0.80 19.85
N GLY A 134 -2.41 -2.04 19.43
CA GLY A 134 -2.98 -2.61 18.23
C GLY A 134 -2.67 -1.77 16.98
N TYR A 135 -3.61 -1.80 16.03
CA TYR A 135 -3.45 -1.08 14.76
C TYR A 135 -3.30 0.43 14.92
N GLY A 136 -3.85 1.03 15.98
CA GLY A 136 -3.67 2.45 16.27
C GLY A 136 -2.21 2.80 16.58
N GLY A 137 -1.52 1.94 17.33
CA GLY A 137 -0.07 2.06 17.57
C GLY A 137 0.73 1.91 16.28
N PHE A 138 0.38 0.91 15.47
CA PHE A 138 0.99 0.70 14.16
C PHE A 138 0.82 1.93 13.25
N SER A 139 -0.41 2.40 13.03
CA SER A 139 -0.67 3.58 12.18
C SER A 139 -0.04 4.88 12.71
N ALA A 140 0.27 4.98 14.02
CA ALA A 140 1.04 6.09 14.56
C ALA A 140 2.53 6.00 14.16
N GLN A 141 3.12 4.80 14.23
CA GLN A 141 4.50 4.57 13.82
C GLN A 141 4.73 4.93 12.34
N THR A 142 3.77 4.62 11.46
CA THR A 142 3.88 4.91 10.00
C THR A 142 4.00 6.40 9.67
N LYS A 143 3.65 7.29 10.60
CA LYS A 143 3.78 8.74 10.45
C LYS A 143 5.16 9.25 10.85
N ILE A 144 5.82 8.55 11.76
CA ILE A 144 7.10 8.94 12.36
C ILE A 144 8.25 8.29 11.59
N ILE A 145 8.12 6.99 11.30
CA ILE A 145 9.13 6.19 10.61
C ILE A 145 9.03 6.44 9.11
N LYS A 146 10.02 7.16 8.58
CA LYS A 146 10.17 7.40 7.15
C LYS A 146 11.01 6.27 6.55
N ASN A 147 10.36 5.29 5.93
CA ASN A 147 11.05 4.24 5.18
C ASN A 147 11.68 4.82 3.89
N GLU A 148 12.62 4.13 3.24
CA GLU A 148 13.45 4.69 2.14
C GLU A 148 12.80 4.74 0.73
N VAL A 149 11.51 5.00 0.61
CA VAL A 149 10.89 5.24 -0.73
C VAL A 149 10.87 6.75 -0.95
N VAL A 150 12.00 7.25 -1.48
CA VAL A 150 12.19 8.65 -1.85
C VAL A 150 11.85 8.80 -3.33
N GLN A 151 11.06 9.82 -3.67
CA GLN A 151 10.72 10.24 -5.05
C GLN A 151 9.91 9.28 -5.94
N SER A 152 9.45 8.12 -5.47
CA SER A 152 8.68 7.21 -6.34
C SER A 152 7.26 7.69 -6.67
N TYR A 153 6.71 8.62 -5.89
CA TYR A 153 5.42 9.31 -6.11
C TYR A 153 5.39 10.61 -5.29
N LYS A 154 4.47 11.54 -5.62
CA LYS A 154 4.24 12.79 -4.87
C LYS A 154 2.89 12.78 -4.14
N ALA A 155 2.69 13.67 -3.17
CA ALA A 155 1.34 13.96 -2.67
C ALA A 155 0.57 14.75 -3.73
N CYS A 156 -0.70 14.42 -3.96
CA CYS A 156 -1.55 15.27 -4.78
C CYS A 156 -1.80 16.59 -4.05
N GLN A 157 -1.58 17.70 -4.77
CA GLN A 157 -1.96 19.05 -4.35
C GLN A 157 -3.39 19.35 -4.84
#